data_AF-A0A8T4VSL0-F1
#
_entry.id   AF-A0A8T4VSL0-F1
#
_cell.length_a   1.000
_cell.length_b   1.000
_cell.length_c   1.000
_cell.angle_alpha   90.00
_cell.angle_beta   90.00
_cell.angle_gamma   90.00
#
_symmetry.space_group_name_H-M   'P 1'
#
loop_
_entity.id
_entity.type
_entity.pdbx_description
1 polymer ?
#
loop_
_entity_poly.entity_id
_entity_poly.type
_entity_poly.pdbx_seq_one_letter_code
_entity_poly.pdbx_strand_id
1 'polypeptide(L)'
;MGTNRSVRFEPWGVEVSTSEAETVLELAKRGDIGIEALCGGAGVCGTCTVRVEEGSENLSSISEAERSVLDENVLEDGQRLGCEASIQEGDVAVFVPPKSRIEQGVIMTAGRSMEFQRQPAARRYPLQLDTPTLEDTLGDRERILAGLASEYDLSVTEVDRLGLRSLPKRIREASSRDTLHLTPIVFRGRELLTVFPGQQENIYGIALDVGTTTLACYLADLVTGEICATTSQLNPQSSHGGDIISRVEYA
;
A
#
# COMPACT_ATOMS: atom_id res chain seq x y z
N MET A 1 14.28 -30.32 -24.11
CA MET A 1 13.61 -29.17 -24.74
C MET A 1 12.44 -28.84 -23.84
N GLY A 2 12.45 -27.68 -23.18
CA GLY A 2 11.33 -27.29 -22.33
C GLY A 2 10.10 -27.10 -23.21
N THR A 3 9.02 -27.83 -22.93
CA THR A 3 7.72 -27.56 -23.51
C THR A 3 7.29 -26.18 -23.02
N ASN A 4 7.21 -25.22 -23.95
CA ASN A 4 6.66 -23.91 -23.64
C ASN A 4 5.16 -24.10 -23.41
N ARG A 5 4.65 -23.64 -22.28
CA ARG A 5 3.22 -23.69 -21.92
C ARG A 5 2.75 -22.28 -21.67
N SER A 6 1.50 -21.95 -21.96
CA SER A 6 0.93 -20.66 -21.56
C SER A 6 -0.51 -20.75 -21.08
N VAL A 7 -0.91 -19.78 -20.26
CA VAL A 7 -2.31 -19.53 -19.92
C VAL A 7 -2.67 -18.12 -20.32
N ARG A 8 -3.75 -18.00 -21.09
CA ARG A 8 -4.43 -16.74 -21.36
C ARG A 8 -5.61 -16.56 -20.41
N PHE A 9 -5.62 -15.45 -19.67
CA PHE A 9 -6.65 -15.10 -18.70
C PHE A 9 -7.65 -14.09 -19.30
N GLU A 10 -8.87 -14.55 -19.54
CA GLU A 10 -10.00 -13.73 -19.98
C GLU A 10 -10.81 -13.22 -18.77
N PRO A 11 -11.36 -11.99 -18.84
CA PRO A 11 -11.47 -11.11 -20.00
C PRO A 11 -10.30 -10.11 -20.18
N TRP A 12 -9.19 -10.27 -19.45
CA TRP A 12 -8.08 -9.30 -19.48
C TRP A 12 -7.10 -9.52 -20.65
N GLY A 13 -7.15 -10.66 -21.33
CA GLY A 13 -6.23 -11.02 -22.41
C GLY A 13 -4.77 -11.13 -21.95
N VAL A 14 -4.52 -11.35 -20.66
CA VAL A 14 -3.17 -11.47 -20.11
C VAL A 14 -2.68 -12.89 -20.32
N GLU A 15 -1.51 -13.04 -20.94
CA GLU A 15 -0.88 -14.34 -21.19
C GLU A 15 0.35 -14.53 -20.30
N VAL A 16 0.42 -15.67 -19.61
CA VAL A 16 1.52 -16.03 -18.72
C VAL A 16 2.09 -17.36 -19.18
N SER A 17 3.37 -17.38 -19.54
CA SER A 17 4.08 -18.59 -19.96
C SER A 17 4.77 -19.28 -18.78
N THR A 18 4.94 -20.61 -18.86
CA THR A 18 5.68 -21.42 -17.90
C THR A 18 6.45 -22.56 -18.56
N SER A 19 7.57 -22.95 -17.94
CA SER A 19 8.36 -24.14 -18.27
C SER A 19 8.10 -25.31 -17.32
N GLU A 20 7.32 -25.12 -16.25
CA GLU A 20 7.00 -26.13 -15.23
C GLU A 20 5.49 -26.41 -15.22
N ALA A 21 5.09 -27.50 -14.55
CA ALA A 21 3.68 -27.83 -14.36
C ALA A 21 3.12 -27.03 -13.17
N GLU A 22 2.69 -25.81 -13.42
CA GLU A 22 2.08 -24.91 -12.43
C GLU A 22 0.54 -24.94 -12.52
N THR A 23 -0.12 -24.60 -11.43
CA THR A 23 -1.58 -24.45 -11.36
C THR A 23 -2.05 -23.14 -12.01
N VAL A 24 -3.30 -23.10 -12.46
CA VAL A 24 -3.91 -21.87 -12.99
C VAL A 24 -3.87 -20.74 -11.95
N LEU A 25 -4.04 -21.05 -10.66
CA LEU A 25 -3.97 -20.06 -9.58
C LEU A 25 -2.56 -19.50 -9.38
N GLU A 26 -1.52 -20.33 -9.46
CA GLU A 26 -0.12 -19.88 -9.37
C GLU A 26 0.24 -18.96 -10.55
N LEU A 27 -0.17 -19.33 -11.75
CA LEU A 27 0.05 -18.50 -12.94
C LEU A 27 -0.76 -17.21 -12.91
N ALA A 28 -1.97 -17.24 -12.37
CA ALA A 28 -2.77 -16.05 -12.14
C ALA A 28 -2.06 -15.08 -11.19
N LYS A 29 -1.50 -15.59 -10.07
CA LYS A 29 -0.69 -14.78 -9.14
C LYS A 29 0.53 -14.17 -9.83
N ARG A 30 1.22 -14.93 -10.70
CA ARG A 30 2.38 -14.42 -11.46
C ARG A 30 1.99 -13.39 -12.53
N GLY A 31 0.82 -13.54 -13.12
CA GLY A 31 0.25 -12.61 -14.10
C GLY A 31 -0.46 -11.40 -13.51
N ASP A 32 -0.42 -11.22 -12.19
CA ASP A 32 -1.17 -10.18 -11.46
C ASP A 32 -2.69 -10.23 -11.72
N ILE A 33 -3.22 -11.44 -11.93
CA ILE A 33 -4.64 -11.73 -12.11
C ILE A 33 -5.24 -12.16 -10.77
N GLY A 34 -6.14 -11.34 -10.25
CA GLY A 34 -6.81 -11.57 -8.97
C GLY A 34 -7.88 -12.66 -9.05
N ILE A 35 -7.54 -13.89 -8.67
CA ILE A 35 -8.49 -14.99 -8.46
C ILE A 35 -8.62 -15.26 -6.96
N GLU A 36 -9.84 -15.25 -6.43
CA GLU A 36 -10.09 -15.39 -4.99
C GLU A 36 -9.82 -16.84 -4.53
N ALA A 37 -8.96 -17.02 -3.53
CA ALA A 37 -8.64 -18.34 -2.98
C ALA A 37 -8.68 -18.30 -1.44
N LEU A 38 -9.88 -18.32 -0.85
CA LEU A 38 -10.05 -18.17 0.61
C LEU A 38 -9.30 -19.22 1.43
N CYS A 39 -9.23 -20.46 0.93
CA CYS A 39 -8.47 -21.55 1.56
C CYS A 39 -6.98 -21.58 1.22
N GLY A 40 -6.45 -20.53 0.57
CA GLY A 40 -5.05 -20.46 0.15
C GLY A 40 -4.63 -21.43 -0.95
N GLY A 41 -5.57 -22.20 -1.52
CA GLY A 41 -5.30 -23.22 -2.54
C GLY A 41 -5.42 -24.66 -2.06
N ALA A 42 -5.95 -24.90 -0.85
CA ALA A 42 -6.13 -26.24 -0.30
C ALA A 42 -7.27 -27.08 -0.95
N GLY A 43 -7.89 -26.61 -2.03
CA GLY A 43 -8.91 -27.37 -2.76
C GLY A 43 -10.28 -27.53 -2.07
N VAL A 44 -10.59 -26.76 -1.02
CA VAL A 44 -11.80 -26.98 -0.19
C VAL A 44 -12.88 -25.90 -0.27
N CYS A 45 -12.59 -24.70 -0.81
CA CYS A 45 -13.52 -23.56 -0.73
C CYS A 45 -14.29 -23.24 -2.01
N GLY A 46 -13.77 -23.61 -3.19
CA GLY A 46 -14.41 -23.33 -4.48
C GLY A 46 -14.34 -21.87 -4.98
N THR A 47 -13.79 -20.91 -4.22
CA THR A 47 -13.75 -19.51 -4.66
C THR A 47 -12.86 -19.29 -5.88
N CYS A 48 -11.84 -20.12 -6.07
CA CYS A 48 -10.89 -20.04 -7.17
C CYS A 48 -11.38 -20.65 -8.49
N THR A 49 -12.69 -20.83 -8.64
CA THR A 49 -13.30 -21.46 -9.82
C THR A 49 -12.98 -20.66 -11.09
N VAL A 50 -12.50 -21.35 -12.12
CA VAL A 50 -12.26 -20.81 -13.46
C VAL A 50 -13.05 -21.63 -14.47
N ARG A 51 -13.37 -21.05 -15.63
CA ARG A 51 -13.96 -21.79 -16.76
C ARG A 51 -12.93 -21.92 -17.86
N VAL A 52 -12.65 -23.14 -18.29
CA VAL A 52 -11.75 -23.41 -19.42
C VAL A 52 -12.50 -23.14 -20.71
N GLU A 53 -11.97 -22.27 -21.57
CA GLU A 53 -12.56 -21.95 -22.87
C GLU A 53 -11.86 -22.69 -24.01
N GLU A 54 -10.53 -22.88 -23.91
CA GLU A 54 -9.71 -23.61 -24.88
C GLU A 54 -8.60 -24.40 -24.16
N GLY A 55 -8.19 -25.55 -24.71
CA GLY A 55 -7.06 -26.32 -24.17
C GLY A 55 -7.39 -27.11 -22.89
N SER A 56 -8.58 -27.70 -22.79
CA SER A 56 -8.95 -28.52 -21.62
C SER A 56 -8.10 -29.79 -21.46
N GLU A 57 -7.64 -30.34 -22.58
CA GLU A 57 -6.78 -31.52 -22.71
C GLU A 57 -5.35 -31.29 -22.21
N ASN A 58 -4.96 -30.02 -22.13
CA ASN A 58 -3.66 -29.55 -21.70
C ASN A 58 -3.55 -29.43 -20.17
N LEU A 59 -4.68 -29.58 -19.46
CA LEU A 59 -4.77 -29.53 -18.00
C LEU A 59 -4.67 -30.92 -17.37
N SER A 60 -4.36 -30.94 -16.07
CA SER A 60 -4.47 -32.14 -15.24
C SER A 60 -5.89 -32.72 -15.29
N SER A 61 -5.97 -34.05 -15.10
CA SER A 61 -7.24 -34.72 -14.88
C SER A 61 -7.98 -34.13 -13.67
N ILE A 62 -9.31 -34.13 -13.72
CA ILE A 62 -10.14 -33.63 -12.62
C ILE A 62 -9.78 -34.35 -11.31
N SER A 63 -9.37 -33.59 -10.29
CA SER A 63 -8.95 -34.14 -9.00
C SER A 63 -10.15 -34.54 -8.12
N GLU A 64 -9.89 -35.31 -7.06
CA GLU A 64 -10.94 -35.68 -6.08
C GLU A 64 -11.46 -34.43 -5.33
N ALA A 65 -10.57 -33.48 -5.04
CA ALA A 65 -10.94 -32.21 -4.44
C ALA A 65 -11.93 -31.43 -5.33
N GLU A 66 -11.65 -31.37 -6.64
CA GLU A 66 -12.57 -30.76 -7.61
C GLU A 66 -13.94 -31.43 -7.61
N ARG A 67 -14.02 -32.76 -7.62
CA ARG A 67 -15.30 -33.50 -7.55
C ARG A 67 -16.04 -33.33 -6.22
N SER A 68 -15.33 -33.04 -5.14
CA SER A 68 -15.93 -32.84 -3.82
C SER A 68 -16.55 -31.45 -3.65
N VAL A 69 -16.02 -30.46 -4.36
CA VAL A 69 -16.42 -29.04 -4.23
C VAL A 69 -17.31 -28.57 -5.38
N LEU A 70 -17.07 -29.04 -6.60
CA LEU A 70 -17.83 -28.66 -7.79
C LEU A 70 -18.82 -29.77 -8.16
N ASP A 71 -20.08 -29.39 -8.38
CA ASP A 71 -21.10 -30.31 -8.88
C ASP A 71 -20.72 -30.86 -10.26
N GLU A 72 -21.20 -32.06 -10.58
CA GLU A 72 -20.84 -32.77 -11.81
C GLU A 72 -21.24 -31.99 -13.08
N ASN A 73 -22.42 -31.35 -13.09
CA ASN A 73 -22.85 -30.48 -14.19
C ASN A 73 -21.91 -29.27 -14.39
N VAL A 74 -21.31 -28.76 -13.31
CA VAL A 74 -20.41 -27.60 -13.34
C VAL A 74 -19.06 -28.00 -13.93
N LEU A 75 -18.58 -29.20 -13.60
CA LEU A 75 -17.38 -29.79 -14.20
C LEU A 75 -17.58 -30.08 -15.69
N GLU A 76 -18.76 -30.57 -16.08
CA GLU A 76 -19.13 -30.80 -17.49
C GLU A 76 -19.20 -29.50 -18.30
N ASP A 77 -19.61 -28.39 -17.67
CA ASP A 77 -19.58 -27.03 -18.25
C ASP A 77 -18.15 -26.43 -18.36
N GLY A 78 -17.11 -27.23 -18.10
CA GLY A 78 -15.71 -26.82 -18.22
C GLY A 78 -15.21 -25.95 -17.07
N GLN A 79 -15.93 -25.89 -15.94
CA GLN A 79 -15.41 -25.23 -14.74
C GLN A 79 -14.43 -26.13 -14.00
N ARG A 80 -13.35 -25.55 -13.51
CA ARG A 80 -12.27 -26.22 -12.79
C ARG A 80 -11.88 -25.39 -11.57
N LEU A 81 -11.31 -26.01 -10.54
CA LEU A 81 -10.69 -25.26 -9.44
C LEU A 81 -9.31 -24.79 -9.88
N GLY A 82 -9.10 -23.47 -9.93
CA GLY A 82 -7.84 -22.91 -10.39
C GLY A 82 -6.63 -23.34 -9.55
N CYS A 83 -6.82 -23.71 -8.28
CA CYS A 83 -5.76 -24.23 -7.41
C CYS A 83 -5.41 -25.71 -7.63
N GLU A 84 -6.26 -26.47 -8.32
CA GLU A 84 -6.05 -27.91 -8.59
C GLU A 84 -5.72 -28.17 -10.06
N ALA A 85 -6.28 -27.36 -10.96
CA ALA A 85 -6.04 -27.45 -12.40
C ALA A 85 -4.61 -26.97 -12.73
N SER A 86 -3.74 -27.90 -13.12
CA SER A 86 -2.36 -27.63 -13.50
C SER A 86 -2.12 -27.84 -14.98
N ILE A 87 -1.30 -27.01 -15.62
CA ILE A 87 -1.02 -27.12 -17.05
C ILE A 87 0.11 -28.12 -17.27
N GLN A 88 -0.23 -29.19 -17.98
CA GLN A 88 0.69 -30.27 -18.28
C GLN A 88 1.45 -30.01 -19.58
N GLU A 89 0.75 -29.58 -20.63
CA GLU A 89 1.28 -29.39 -21.99
C GLU A 89 0.56 -28.24 -22.70
N GLY A 90 1.14 -27.65 -23.73
CA GLY A 90 0.45 -26.68 -24.61
C GLY A 90 -0.06 -25.39 -23.95
N ASP A 91 -0.99 -24.74 -24.64
CA ASP A 91 -1.57 -23.45 -24.26
C ASP A 91 -3.03 -23.64 -23.81
N VAL A 92 -3.46 -22.86 -22.82
CA VAL A 92 -4.82 -22.93 -22.24
C VAL A 92 -5.42 -21.54 -22.18
N ALA A 93 -6.70 -21.41 -22.54
CA ALA A 93 -7.46 -20.18 -22.31
C ALA A 93 -8.48 -20.40 -21.20
N VAL A 94 -8.43 -19.55 -20.17
CA VAL A 94 -9.35 -19.60 -19.03
C VAL A 94 -10.07 -18.28 -18.86
N PHE A 95 -11.38 -18.35 -18.69
CA PHE A 95 -12.21 -17.23 -18.27
C PHE A 95 -12.38 -17.26 -16.76
N VAL A 96 -12.03 -16.15 -16.11
CA VAL A 96 -12.26 -15.98 -14.67
C VAL A 96 -13.67 -15.41 -14.46
N PRO A 97 -14.64 -16.16 -13.89
CA PRO A 97 -15.98 -15.67 -13.65
C PRO A 97 -15.98 -14.52 -12.62
N PRO A 98 -16.87 -13.51 -12.74
CA PRO A 98 -16.94 -12.39 -11.80
C PRO A 98 -16.97 -12.81 -10.31
N LYS A 99 -17.70 -13.87 -9.97
CA LYS A 99 -17.78 -14.45 -8.61
C LYS A 99 -16.43 -14.90 -8.02
N SER A 100 -15.46 -15.18 -8.87
CA SER A 100 -14.13 -15.68 -8.51
C SER A 100 -13.07 -14.61 -8.70
N ARG A 101 -13.44 -13.45 -9.24
CA ARG A 101 -12.54 -12.31 -9.36
C ARG A 101 -12.41 -11.69 -8.00
N ILE A 102 -11.18 -11.38 -7.68
CA ILE A 102 -10.87 -10.38 -6.70
C ILE A 102 -11.20 -9.03 -7.37
N GLU A 103 -12.48 -8.65 -7.40
CA GLU A 103 -12.84 -7.30 -7.83
C GLU A 103 -12.15 -6.31 -6.89
N GLN A 104 -11.56 -5.25 -7.46
CA GLN A 104 -11.07 -4.10 -6.70
C GLN A 104 -12.27 -3.45 -6.01
N GLY A 105 -12.68 -4.02 -4.89
CA GLY A 105 -13.76 -3.49 -4.08
C GLY A 105 -13.36 -2.09 -3.66
N VAL A 106 -14.10 -1.09 -4.14
CA VAL A 106 -14.18 0.21 -3.49
C VAL A 106 -14.86 -0.05 -2.15
N ILE A 107 -14.06 -0.42 -1.16
CA ILE A 107 -14.55 -0.71 0.18
C ILE A 107 -14.80 0.64 0.83
N MET A 108 -16.06 0.86 1.22
CA MET A 108 -16.63 2.12 1.73
C MET A 108 -15.58 3.11 2.27
N THR A 109 -15.20 4.08 1.44
CA THR A 109 -14.35 5.21 1.82
C THR A 109 -15.14 6.36 2.45
N ALA A 110 -16.47 6.22 2.55
CA ALA A 110 -17.35 7.23 3.12
C ALA A 110 -17.28 7.21 4.67
N GLY A 111 -16.33 7.99 5.20
CA GLY A 111 -16.27 8.30 6.63
C GLY A 111 -17.37 9.28 7.07
N ARG A 112 -17.72 9.26 8.35
CA ARG A 112 -18.63 10.24 8.94
C ARG A 112 -17.83 11.49 9.32
N SER A 113 -18.25 12.66 8.85
CA SER A 113 -17.63 13.92 9.26
C SER A 113 -17.91 14.18 10.75
N MET A 114 -16.85 14.39 11.53
CA MET A 114 -16.92 14.79 12.93
C MET A 114 -16.11 16.06 13.15
N GLU A 115 -16.67 17.01 13.89
CA GLU A 115 -15.91 18.17 14.33
C GLU A 115 -15.10 17.81 15.58
N PHE A 116 -13.80 18.06 15.53
CA PHE A 116 -12.90 17.90 16.67
C PHE A 116 -11.90 19.05 16.70
N GLN A 117 -11.35 19.35 17.89
CA GLN A 117 -10.30 20.34 18.01
C GLN A 117 -9.03 19.81 17.33
N ARG A 118 -8.63 20.46 16.24
CA ARG A 118 -7.47 20.05 15.44
C ARG A 118 -6.19 20.30 16.22
N GLN A 119 -5.60 19.23 16.72
CA GLN A 119 -4.31 19.24 17.39
C GLN A 119 -3.42 18.14 16.76
N PRO A 120 -2.98 18.33 15.51
CA PRO A 120 -2.15 17.32 14.85
C PRO A 120 -0.83 17.15 15.61
N ALA A 121 -0.33 15.92 15.65
CA ALA A 121 0.90 15.60 16.38
C ALA A 121 2.12 16.30 15.76
N ALA A 122 2.21 16.40 14.44
CA ALA A 122 3.21 17.19 13.75
C ALA A 122 2.63 18.55 13.35
N ARG A 123 3.32 19.63 13.69
CA ARG A 123 2.90 21.01 13.40
C ARG A 123 4.04 21.79 12.77
N ARG A 124 3.68 22.68 11.86
CA ARG A 124 4.61 23.64 11.26
C ARG A 124 4.62 24.95 12.04
N TYR A 125 5.77 25.60 12.08
CA TYR A 125 5.98 26.88 12.76
C TYR A 125 6.83 27.77 11.85
N PRO A 126 6.22 28.58 10.96
CA PRO A 126 6.96 29.54 10.16
C PRO A 126 7.76 30.49 11.07
N LEU A 127 9.04 30.70 10.78
CA LEU A 127 9.91 31.61 11.49
C LEU A 127 10.56 32.57 10.51
N GLN A 128 10.77 33.79 10.98
CA GLN A 128 11.66 34.76 10.35
C GLN A 128 12.76 35.12 11.36
N LEU A 129 14.00 34.75 11.04
CA LEU A 129 15.15 34.94 11.92
C LEU A 129 16.20 35.80 11.21
N ASP A 130 17.04 36.48 11.98
CA ASP A 130 18.20 37.18 11.42
C ASP A 130 19.26 36.19 10.95
N THR A 131 19.93 36.52 9.84
CA THR A 131 21.08 35.75 9.37
C THR A 131 22.24 35.82 10.35
N PRO A 132 23.02 34.73 10.54
CA PRO A 132 24.19 34.75 11.41
C PRO A 132 25.20 35.84 11.00
N THR A 133 25.76 36.55 11.98
CA THR A 133 26.81 37.55 11.77
C THR A 133 28.07 37.19 12.57
N LEU A 134 29.13 38.01 12.47
CA LEU A 134 30.32 37.82 13.29
C LEU A 134 30.07 38.17 14.77
N GLU A 135 29.11 39.06 15.04
CA GLU A 135 28.68 39.41 16.39
C GLU A 135 27.70 38.38 16.98
N ASP A 136 26.87 37.77 16.15
CA ASP A 136 25.93 36.71 16.53
C ASP A 136 26.36 35.33 16.00
N THR A 137 27.10 34.63 16.85
CA THR A 137 27.70 33.31 16.56
C THR A 137 26.83 32.14 16.99
N LEU A 138 25.56 32.37 17.33
CA LEU A 138 24.66 31.32 17.81
C LEU A 138 24.50 30.21 16.75
N GLY A 139 24.64 28.96 17.21
CA GLY A 139 24.52 27.77 16.37
C GLY A 139 23.13 27.62 15.75
N ASP A 140 23.07 26.98 14.59
CA ASP A 140 21.84 26.78 13.81
C ASP A 140 20.70 26.17 14.65
N ARG A 141 21.03 25.14 15.45
CA ARG A 141 20.07 24.51 16.36
C ARG A 141 19.55 25.51 17.37
N GLU A 142 20.43 26.15 18.12
CA GLU A 142 20.07 27.08 19.19
C GLU A 142 19.28 28.28 18.64
N ARG A 143 19.63 28.78 17.46
CA ARG A 143 18.93 29.87 16.76
C ARG A 143 17.47 29.53 16.48
N ILE A 144 17.21 28.34 15.94
CA ILE A 144 15.83 27.89 15.68
C ILE A 144 15.06 27.65 16.98
N LEU A 145 15.68 26.99 17.96
CA LEU A 145 15.02 26.73 19.24
C LEU A 145 14.66 28.03 19.97
N ALA A 146 15.55 29.03 19.91
CA ALA A 146 15.28 30.37 20.45
C ALA A 146 14.14 31.06 19.70
N GLY A 147 14.09 30.96 18.37
CA GLY A 147 12.99 31.47 17.56
C GLY A 147 11.64 30.82 17.90
N LEU A 148 11.60 29.49 18.03
CA LEU A 148 10.40 28.75 18.43
C LEU A 148 9.93 29.15 19.84
N ALA A 149 10.85 29.30 20.78
CA ALA A 149 10.52 29.74 22.14
C ALA A 149 9.99 31.19 22.15
N SER A 150 10.62 32.10 21.42
CA SER A 150 10.24 33.51 21.42
C SER A 150 8.94 33.81 20.68
N GLU A 151 8.69 33.16 19.53
CA GLU A 151 7.53 33.48 18.69
C GLU A 151 6.30 32.65 19.05
N TYR A 152 6.49 31.43 19.53
CA TYR A 152 5.39 30.46 19.74
C TYR A 152 5.27 29.94 21.18
N ASP A 153 6.07 30.46 22.13
CA ASP A 153 6.16 29.94 23.51
C ASP A 153 6.42 28.42 23.55
N LEU A 154 7.20 27.93 22.58
CA LEU A 154 7.42 26.51 22.37
C LEU A 154 8.80 26.06 22.85
N SER A 155 8.82 25.39 24.00
CA SER A 155 10.04 24.82 24.59
C SER A 155 10.36 23.44 24.01
N VAL A 156 10.96 23.41 22.82
CA VAL A 156 11.43 22.18 22.18
C VAL A 156 12.71 21.68 22.86
N THR A 157 12.69 20.43 23.35
CA THR A 157 13.79 19.84 24.12
C THR A 157 14.64 18.88 23.30
N GLU A 158 14.05 18.31 22.24
CA GLU A 158 14.67 17.27 21.42
C GLU A 158 14.80 17.71 19.96
N VAL A 159 15.83 17.21 19.29
CA VAL A 159 16.02 17.43 17.85
C VAL A 159 16.33 16.08 17.24
N ASP A 160 15.51 15.68 16.26
CA ASP A 160 15.73 14.44 15.54
C ASP A 160 17.14 14.44 14.91
N ARG A 161 17.80 13.29 14.96
CA ARG A 161 19.19 13.15 14.52
C ARG A 161 19.32 13.40 13.01
N LEU A 162 18.37 12.95 12.19
CA LEU A 162 18.40 13.15 10.74
C LEU A 162 18.06 14.60 10.39
N GLY A 163 17.10 15.20 11.11
CA GLY A 163 16.80 16.63 11.09
C GLY A 163 18.06 17.45 11.32
N LEU A 164 18.75 17.22 12.43
CA LEU A 164 19.96 17.94 12.83
C LEU A 164 21.09 17.82 11.79
N ARG A 165 21.29 16.64 11.19
CA ARG A 165 22.32 16.44 10.16
C ARG A 165 22.07 17.26 8.91
N SER A 166 20.81 17.44 8.52
CA SER A 166 20.44 18.21 7.31
C SER A 166 20.28 19.71 7.59
N LEU A 167 20.18 20.09 8.86
CA LEU A 167 19.80 21.43 9.31
C LEU A 167 20.67 22.55 8.73
N PRO A 168 22.02 22.48 8.79
CA PRO A 168 22.84 23.60 8.34
C PRO A 168 22.72 23.87 6.85
N LYS A 169 22.50 22.82 6.06
CA LYS A 169 22.30 22.95 4.61
C LYS A 169 20.99 23.67 4.31
N ARG A 170 19.90 23.24 4.96
CA ARG A 170 18.55 23.78 4.73
C ARG A 170 18.41 25.24 5.16
N ILE A 171 19.06 25.63 6.26
CA ILE A 171 19.08 27.03 6.70
C ILE A 171 19.80 27.91 5.68
N ARG A 172 20.94 27.46 5.16
CA ARG A 172 21.68 28.20 4.13
C ARG A 172 20.91 28.30 2.81
N GLU A 173 20.17 27.26 2.42
CA GLU A 173 19.25 27.29 1.27
C GLU A 173 18.14 28.34 1.43
N ALA A 174 17.77 28.68 2.67
CA ALA A 174 16.74 29.67 3.00
C ALA A 174 17.25 31.12 3.11
N SER A 175 18.57 31.33 3.09
CA SER A 175 19.18 32.62 3.39
C SER A 175 19.01 33.59 2.23
N SER A 176 18.34 34.71 2.49
CA SER A 176 18.22 35.84 1.55
C SER A 176 18.66 37.13 2.21
N ARG A 177 19.76 37.71 1.70
CA ARG A 177 20.44 38.93 2.17
C ARG A 177 20.72 38.95 3.69
N ASP A 178 19.71 39.29 4.49
CA ASP A 178 19.82 39.55 5.93
C ASP A 178 18.80 38.75 6.78
N THR A 179 17.93 37.94 6.14
CA THR A 179 16.88 37.19 6.83
C THR A 179 16.81 35.73 6.42
N LEU A 180 16.45 34.88 7.38
CA LEU A 180 16.19 33.46 7.23
C LEU A 180 14.68 33.23 7.35
N HIS A 181 14.05 32.80 6.27
CA HIS A 181 12.66 32.33 6.31
C HIS A 181 12.66 30.81 6.41
N LEU A 182 12.14 30.27 7.51
CA LEU A 182 12.21 28.83 7.80
C LEU A 182 10.85 28.31 8.21
N THR A 183 10.61 27.03 7.98
CA THR A 183 9.44 26.33 8.53
C THR A 183 9.87 25.08 9.29
N PRO A 184 10.21 25.21 10.58
CA PRO A 184 10.31 24.10 11.51
C PRO A 184 9.07 23.21 11.55
N ILE A 185 9.30 21.89 11.58
CA ILE A 185 8.27 20.89 11.87
C ILE A 185 8.55 20.29 13.25
N VAL A 186 7.63 20.51 14.19
CA VAL A 186 7.75 20.01 15.57
C VAL A 186 6.72 18.93 15.82
N PHE A 187 7.18 17.81 16.35
CA PHE A 187 6.36 16.69 16.78
C PHE A 187 6.03 16.79 18.26
N ARG A 188 4.73 16.65 18.57
CA ARG A 188 4.12 16.69 19.91
C ARG A 188 4.55 17.90 20.75
N GLY A 189 4.93 18.99 20.10
CA GLY A 189 5.43 20.20 20.74
C GLY A 189 6.76 20.04 21.49
N ARG A 190 7.52 18.96 21.25
CA ARG A 190 8.71 18.62 22.05
C ARG A 190 9.95 18.33 21.21
N GLU A 191 9.77 17.80 20.01
CA GLU A 191 10.87 17.34 19.16
C GLU A 191 10.86 18.07 17.82
N LEU A 192 11.96 18.74 17.48
CA LEU A 192 12.18 19.30 16.15
C LEU A 192 12.56 18.16 15.19
N LEU A 193 11.66 17.80 14.29
CA LEU A 193 11.92 16.74 13.31
C LEU A 193 12.81 17.22 12.17
N THR A 194 12.52 18.41 11.64
CA THR A 194 13.23 18.99 10.49
C THR A 194 12.87 20.47 10.35
N VAL A 195 13.55 21.17 9.44
CA VAL A 195 13.27 22.55 9.07
C VAL A 195 13.26 22.66 7.56
N PHE A 196 12.19 23.20 6.97
CA PHE A 196 12.15 23.52 5.54
C PHE A 196 12.62 24.96 5.28
N PRO A 197 13.33 25.21 4.16
CA PRO A 197 13.59 26.56 3.72
C PRO A 197 12.31 27.23 3.23
N GLY A 198 12.18 28.54 3.49
CA GLY A 198 11.02 29.34 3.15
C GLY A 198 9.82 29.14 4.06
N GLN A 199 8.71 29.78 3.71
CA GLN A 199 7.42 29.62 4.37
C GLN A 199 6.64 28.49 3.68
N GLN A 200 6.46 27.38 4.37
CA GLN A 200 5.63 26.27 3.90
C GLN A 200 4.21 26.49 4.43
N GLU A 201 3.24 26.55 3.54
CA GLU A 201 1.83 26.79 3.89
C GLU A 201 1.11 25.51 4.29
N ASN A 202 1.51 24.38 3.69
CA ASN A 202 0.81 23.12 3.83
C ASN A 202 1.70 22.08 4.52
N ILE A 203 1.06 21.23 5.32
CA ILE A 203 1.66 20.03 5.89
C ILE A 203 0.63 18.93 5.84
N TYR A 204 1.02 17.78 5.31
CA TYR A 204 0.12 16.64 5.13
C TYR A 204 0.51 15.49 6.05
N GLY A 205 -0.46 14.68 6.43
CA GLY A 205 -0.30 13.42 7.12
C GLY A 205 -1.01 12.31 6.35
N ILE A 206 -0.61 11.07 6.61
CA ILE A 206 -1.26 9.90 6.05
C ILE A 206 -1.85 9.09 7.20
N ALA A 207 -3.13 8.73 7.08
CA ALA A 207 -3.74 7.70 7.92
C ALA A 207 -3.82 6.40 7.12
N LEU A 208 -3.26 5.32 7.65
CA LEU A 208 -3.29 3.99 7.06
C LEU A 208 -4.15 3.08 7.95
N ASP A 209 -5.20 2.51 7.36
CA ASP A 209 -5.97 1.42 7.95
C ASP A 209 -5.52 0.11 7.32
N VAL A 210 -4.99 -0.78 8.16
CA VAL A 210 -4.39 -2.05 7.75
C VAL A 210 -5.30 -3.18 8.22
N GLY A 211 -6.33 -3.45 7.44
CA GLY A 211 -7.23 -4.58 7.63
C GLY A 211 -6.65 -5.88 7.08
N THR A 212 -7.24 -7.01 7.47
CA THR A 212 -6.86 -8.33 6.94
C THR A 212 -7.13 -8.43 5.45
N THR A 213 -8.26 -7.91 4.99
CA THR A 213 -8.66 -7.94 3.57
C THR A 213 -8.27 -6.65 2.84
N THR A 214 -8.23 -5.52 3.53
CA THR A 214 -8.18 -4.20 2.89
C THR A 214 -7.12 -3.33 3.52
N LEU A 215 -6.35 -2.64 2.68
CA LEU A 215 -5.54 -1.50 3.05
C LEU A 215 -6.24 -0.24 2.57
N ALA A 216 -6.51 0.70 3.46
CA ALA A 216 -7.01 2.03 3.10
C ALA A 216 -6.02 3.10 3.52
N CYS A 217 -5.85 4.11 2.68
CA CYS A 217 -4.93 5.21 2.87
C CYS A 217 -5.66 6.53 2.63
N TYR A 218 -5.53 7.44 3.59
CA TYR A 218 -6.13 8.76 3.56
C TYR A 218 -5.03 9.80 3.68
N LEU A 219 -4.93 10.70 2.69
CA LEU A 219 -4.06 11.86 2.74
C LEU A 219 -4.84 13.01 3.38
N ALA A 220 -4.37 13.52 4.51
CA ALA A 220 -5.01 14.60 5.24
C ALA A 220 -4.13 15.84 5.27
N ASP A 221 -4.71 17.01 5.01
CA ASP A 221 -4.10 18.29 5.33
C ASP A 221 -4.16 18.49 6.85
N LEU A 222 -3.01 18.62 7.51
CA LEU A 222 -2.95 18.73 8.97
C LEU A 222 -3.28 20.16 9.47
N VAL A 223 -3.30 21.15 8.59
CA VAL A 223 -3.73 22.53 8.90
C VAL A 223 -5.25 22.61 8.86
N THR A 224 -5.85 22.17 7.75
CA THR A 224 -7.30 22.27 7.54
C THR A 224 -8.08 21.07 8.06
N GLY A 225 -7.43 19.94 8.30
CA GLY A 225 -8.07 18.68 8.66
C GLY A 225 -8.83 18.01 7.51
N GLU A 226 -8.73 18.54 6.29
CA GLU A 226 -9.42 18.01 5.12
C GLU A 226 -8.73 16.73 4.60
N ILE A 227 -9.52 15.75 4.18
CA ILE A 227 -9.01 14.58 3.46
C ILE A 227 -8.85 14.95 1.99
N CYS A 228 -7.61 15.18 1.57
CA CYS A 228 -7.26 15.59 0.20
C CYS A 228 -7.36 14.45 -0.81
N ALA A 229 -7.07 13.22 -0.38
CA ALA A 229 -7.15 12.04 -1.22
C ALA A 229 -7.45 10.79 -0.40
N THR A 230 -8.08 9.81 -1.03
CA THR A 230 -8.32 8.48 -0.45
C THR A 230 -8.03 7.43 -1.51
N THR A 231 -7.31 6.38 -1.12
CA THR A 231 -7.11 5.20 -1.94
C THR A 231 -7.25 3.94 -1.09
N SER A 232 -7.71 2.86 -1.71
CA SER A 232 -7.82 1.56 -1.07
C SER A 232 -7.36 0.47 -2.02
N GLN A 233 -6.73 -0.55 -1.49
CA GLN A 233 -6.38 -1.75 -2.21
C GLN A 233 -6.63 -2.96 -1.33
N LEU A 234 -6.70 -4.13 -1.94
CA LEU A 234 -6.70 -5.36 -1.16
C LEU A 234 -5.35 -5.56 -0.52
N ASN A 235 -5.38 -6.10 0.69
CA ASN A 235 -4.17 -6.42 1.41
C ASN A 235 -3.43 -7.54 0.67
N PRO A 236 -2.20 -7.30 0.15
CA PRO A 236 -1.44 -8.31 -0.59
C PRO A 236 -1.18 -9.60 0.21
N GLN A 237 -1.29 -9.54 1.55
CA GLN A 237 -1.20 -10.72 2.42
C GLN A 237 -2.35 -11.73 2.23
N SER A 238 -3.44 -11.35 1.56
CA SER A 238 -4.53 -12.28 1.21
C SER A 238 -4.05 -13.45 0.34
N SER A 239 -3.00 -13.24 -0.44
CA SER A 239 -2.39 -14.29 -1.27
C SER A 239 -1.72 -15.41 -0.47
N HIS A 240 -1.44 -15.18 0.82
CA HIS A 240 -0.77 -16.10 1.75
C HIS A 240 -1.72 -16.64 2.83
N GLY A 241 -3.01 -16.30 2.78
CA GLY A 241 -4.01 -16.74 3.74
C GLY A 241 -5.24 -15.85 3.75
N GLY A 242 -6.43 -16.45 3.74
CA GLY A 242 -7.71 -15.75 3.77
C GLY A 242 -8.01 -15.08 5.12
N ASP A 243 -7.32 -15.48 6.18
CA ASP A 243 -7.48 -14.97 7.54
C ASP A 243 -6.14 -14.78 8.27
N ILE A 244 -6.19 -14.34 9.53
CA ILE A 244 -4.98 -14.09 10.33
C ILE A 244 -4.25 -15.40 10.66
N ILE A 245 -4.98 -16.48 10.95
CA ILE A 245 -4.39 -17.74 11.44
C ILE A 245 -3.57 -18.39 10.33
N SER A 246 -4.15 -18.53 9.13
CA SER A 246 -3.47 -19.05 7.94
C SER A 246 -2.20 -18.26 7.60
N ARG A 247 -2.21 -16.93 7.81
CA ARG A 247 -1.02 -16.09 7.58
C ARG A 247 0.07 -16.25 8.64
N VAL A 248 -0.29 -16.54 9.89
CA VAL A 248 0.68 -16.81 10.96
C VAL A 248 1.36 -18.16 10.72
N GLU A 249 0.61 -19.16 10.25
CA GLU A 249 1.16 -20.47 9.92
C GLU A 249 2.10 -20.46 8.70
N TYR A 250 1.94 -19.48 7.80
CA TYR A 250 2.81 -19.28 6.64
C TYR A 250 4.17 -18.63 6.97
N ALA A 251 4.27 -17.84 8.05
CA ALA A 251 5.42 -16.98 8.37
C ALA A 251 6.59 -17.71 9.07
#